data_AF-A0A3N1CNH8-F1
#
_entry.id   AF-A0A3N1CNH8-F1
#
_cell.length_a   1.000
_cell.length_b   1.000
_cell.length_c   1.000
_cell.angle_alpha   90.00
_cell.angle_beta   90.00
_cell.angle_gamma   90.00
#
_symmetry.space_group_name_H-M   'P 1'
#
loop_
_entity.id
_entity.type
_entity.pdbx_description
1 polymer ?
#
loop_
_entity_poly.entity_id
_entity_poly.type
_entity_poly.pdbx_seq_one_letter_code
_entity_poly.pdbx_strand_id
1 'polypeptide(L)' 'MRHVTNEINAGEYQATFNLIDADGDGFIDVGELGNLMRALGKEASTSRVVEVMVQADLSQDGRMTLGEFAAFMAKANV' A
#
# COMPACT_ATOMS: atom_id res chain seq x y z
N MET A 1 -22.27 -24.10 1.82
CA MET A 1 -22.15 -22.81 2.51
C MET A 1 -20.83 -22.20 2.09
N ARG A 2 -20.83 -21.16 1.27
CA ARG A 2 -19.61 -20.43 0.90
C ARG A 2 -19.41 -19.36 1.97
N HIS A 3 -18.61 -19.67 2.99
CA HIS A 3 -17.84 -18.61 3.62
C HIS A 3 -16.75 -18.26 2.61
N VAL A 4 -17.04 -17.28 1.76
CA VAL A 4 -15.98 -16.58 1.03
C VAL A 4 -15.29 -15.77 2.11
N THR A 5 -14.32 -16.38 2.79
CA THR A 5 -13.32 -15.58 3.47
C THR A 5 -12.71 -14.74 2.36
N ASN A 6 -12.83 -13.41 2.46
CA ASN A 6 -11.91 -12.50 1.78
C ASN A 6 -10.51 -12.85 2.28
N GLU A 7 -9.96 -13.96 1.80
CA GLU A 7 -8.52 -14.13 1.73
C GLU A 7 -8.10 -12.97 0.84
N ILE A 8 -7.56 -11.94 1.46
CA ILE A 8 -6.89 -10.85 0.76
C ILE A 8 -5.85 -11.56 -0.08
N ASN A 9 -6.18 -11.78 -1.35
CA ASN A 9 -5.31 -12.52 -2.23
C ASN A 9 -4.25 -11.50 -2.61
N ALA A 10 -3.12 -11.54 -1.91
CA ALA A 10 -2.00 -10.62 -2.14
C ALA A 10 -1.62 -10.56 -3.64
N GLY A 11 -1.91 -11.63 -4.39
CA GLY A 11 -1.79 -11.66 -5.85
C GLY A 11 -2.60 -10.61 -6.61
N GLU A 12 -3.76 -10.16 -6.13
CA GLU A 12 -4.54 -9.09 -6.76
C GLU A 12 -3.85 -7.72 -6.64
N TYR A 13 -3.12 -7.52 -5.55
CA TYR A 13 -2.39 -6.30 -5.27
C TYR A 13 -0.93 -6.35 -5.69
N GLN A 14 -0.39 -7.53 -6.01
CA GLN A 14 1.01 -7.74 -6.42
C GLN A 14 1.39 -6.89 -7.64
N ALA A 15 0.54 -6.83 -8.66
CA ALA A 15 0.84 -6.05 -9.87
C ALA A 15 0.93 -4.55 -9.58
N THR A 16 0.04 -4.04 -8.72
CA THR A 16 0.05 -2.65 -8.27
C THR A 16 1.22 -2.39 -7.34
N PHE A 17 1.54 -3.31 -6.44
CA PHE A 17 2.69 -3.23 -5.55
C PHE A 17 3.99 -3.09 -6.35
N ASN A 18 4.21 -3.98 -7.32
CA ASN A 18 5.38 -3.94 -8.19
C ASN A 18 5.44 -2.69 -9.11
N LEU A 19 4.32 -1.99 -9.30
CA LEU A 19 4.29 -0.71 -10.01
C LEU A 19 4.75 0.45 -9.11
N ILE A 20 4.55 0.31 -7.81
CA ILE A 20 4.87 1.32 -6.79
C ILE A 20 6.31 1.16 -6.31
N ASP A 21 6.70 -0.09 -5.99
CA ASP A 21 8.05 -0.53 -5.64
C ASP A 21 8.98 -0.31 -6.84
N ALA A 22 9.58 0.87 -6.87
CA ALA A 22 10.33 1.38 -8.00
C ALA A 22 11.78 0.90 -7.97
N ASP A 23 12.32 0.66 -6.78
CA ASP A 23 13.68 0.14 -6.60
C ASP A 23 13.74 -1.40 -6.53
N GLY A 24 12.59 -2.06 -6.36
CA GLY A 24 12.45 -3.51 -6.37
C GLY A 24 12.94 -4.18 -5.08
N ASP A 25 13.01 -3.43 -3.97
CA ASP A 25 13.49 -3.94 -2.70
C ASP A 25 12.45 -4.80 -1.95
N GLY A 26 11.22 -4.87 -2.48
CA GLY A 26 10.11 -5.64 -1.94
C GLY A 26 9.32 -4.90 -0.86
N PHE A 27 9.55 -3.60 -0.70
CA PHE A 27 8.85 -2.70 0.19
C PHE A 27 8.36 -1.47 -0.56
N ILE A 28 7.39 -0.76 0.03
CA ILE A 28 7.00 0.58 -0.41
C ILE A 28 7.46 1.56 0.65
N ASP A 29 8.32 2.50 0.27
CA ASP A 29 8.73 3.59 1.15
C ASP A 29 7.82 4.84 1.01
N VAL A 30 8.09 5.85 1.84
CA VAL A 30 7.32 7.11 1.84
C VAL A 30 7.45 7.85 0.50
N GLY A 31 8.61 7.79 -0.16
CA GLY A 31 8.82 8.40 -1.46
C GLY A 31 8.01 7.73 -2.56
N GLU A 32 8.02 6.39 -2.59
CA GLU A 32 7.29 5.57 -3.54
C GLU A 32 5.78 5.69 -3.38
N LEU A 33 5.29 5.68 -2.14
CA LEU A 33 3.88 5.98 -1.84
C LEU A 33 3.50 7.40 -2.31
N GLY A 34 4.37 8.38 -2.11
CA GLY A 34 4.17 9.75 -2.60
C GLY A 34 4.07 9.82 -4.13
N ASN A 35 4.90 9.07 -4.84
CA ASN A 35 4.87 8.96 -6.29
C ASN A 35 3.55 8.35 -6.78
N LEU A 36 3.07 7.29 -6.13
CA LEU A 36 1.76 6.70 -6.40
C LEU A 36 0.63 7.72 -6.19
N MET A 37 0.62 8.40 -5.04
CA MET A 37 -0.43 9.37 -4.73
C MET A 37 -0.47 10.50 -5.76
N ARG A 38 0.70 10.97 -6.23
CA ARG A 38 0.79 11.94 -7.33
C ARG A 38 0.27 11.36 -8.65
N ALA A 39 0.61 10.11 -8.99
CA ALA A 39 0.14 9.45 -10.21
C ALA A 39 -1.39 9.26 -10.22
N LEU A 40 -2.00 9.03 -9.05
CA LEU A 40 -3.45 8.93 -8.88
C LEU A 40 -4.17 10.30 -8.82
N GLY A 41 -3.43 11.41 -8.96
CA GLY A 41 -3.98 12.77 -8.83
C GLY A 41 -4.47 13.10 -7.41
N LYS A 42 -4.00 12.36 -6.40
CA LYS A 42 -4.28 12.61 -4.98
C LYS A 42 -3.27 13.60 -4.42
N GLU A 43 -3.60 14.16 -3.25
CA GLU A 43 -2.68 15.04 -2.54
C GLU A 43 -1.45 14.26 -2.06
N ALA A 44 -0.29 14.54 -2.64
CA ALA A 44 0.99 13.93 -2.29
C ALA A 44 1.88 14.87 -1.46
N SER A 45 1.27 15.67 -0.58
CA SER A 45 2.01 16.48 0.39
C SER A 45 2.70 15.55 1.39
N THR A 46 3.92 15.88 1.84
CA THR A 46 4.70 15.02 2.74
C THR A 46 3.91 14.62 3.98
N SER A 47 3.16 15.55 4.58
CA SER A 47 2.29 15.26 5.72
C SER A 47 1.26 14.20 5.40
N ARG A 48 0.59 14.31 4.25
CA ARG A 48 -0.46 13.35 3.86
C ARG A 48 0.10 11.98 3.53
N VAL A 49 1.25 11.92 2.86
CA VAL A 49 1.91 10.65 2.54
C VAL A 49 2.36 9.94 3.82
N VAL A 50 2.94 10.69 4.77
CA VAL A 50 3.32 10.15 6.08
C VAL A 50 2.09 9.66 6.86
N GLU A 51 0.98 10.40 6.85
CA GLU A 51 -0.27 9.95 7.48
C GLU A 51 -0.76 8.62 6.90
N VAL A 52 -0.75 8.48 5.56
CA VAL A 52 -1.16 7.23 4.90
C VAL A 52 -0.19 6.10 5.23
N MET A 53 1.13 6.37 5.23
CA MET A 53 2.13 5.39 5.60
C MET A 53 1.90 4.88 7.02
N VAL A 54 1.74 5.77 8.00
CA VAL A 54 1.50 5.39 9.41
C VAL A 54 0.22 4.57 9.58
N GLN A 55 -0.79 4.75 8.72
CA GLN A 55 -2.03 3.95 8.77
C GLN A 55 -1.86 2.56 8.16
N ALA A 56 -0.93 2.40 7.23
CA ALA A 56 -0.72 1.18 6.47
C ALA A 56 0.43 0.32 7.03
N ASP A 57 1.48 0.94 7.57
CA ASP A 57 2.63 0.31 8.22
C ASP A 57 2.22 -0.21 9.60
N LEU A 58 1.90 -1.51 9.67
CA LEU A 58 1.50 -2.18 10.90
C LEU A 58 2.72 -2.60 11.74
N SER A 59 3.86 -2.79 11.08
CA SER A 59 5.13 -3.18 11.69
C SER A 59 5.88 -2.01 12.33
N GLN A 60 5.56 -0.77 11.94
CA GLN A 60 6.20 0.49 12.33
C GLN A 60 7.69 0.56 11.98
N ASP A 61 8.10 -0.08 10.88
CA ASP A 61 9.48 -0.04 10.38
C ASP A 61 9.74 1.11 9.37
N GLY A 62 8.70 1.89 9.07
CA GLY A 62 8.75 3.02 8.14
C GLY A 62 8.62 2.62 6.67
N ARG A 63 8.27 1.36 6.42
CA ARG A 63 8.08 0.78 5.09
C ARG A 63 6.79 -0.03 5.08
N MET A 64 6.33 -0.40 3.89
CA MET A 64 5.11 -1.18 3.75
C MET A 64 5.38 -2.43 2.91
N THR A 65 5.09 -3.59 3.49
CA THR A 65 5.14 -4.88 2.79
C THR A 65 3.92 -5.08 1.90
N LEU A 66 3.99 -6.02 0.95
CA LEU A 66 2.83 -6.41 0.14
C LEU A 66 1.62 -6.82 1.01
N GLY A 67 1.87 -7.52 2.13
CA GLY A 67 0.81 -7.94 3.05
C GLY A 67 0.11 -6.76 3.72
N GLU A 68 0.88 -5.77 4.15
CA GLU A 68 0.36 -4.53 4.74
C GLU A 68 -0.37 -3.68 3.71
N PHE A 69 0.19 -3.53 2.51
CA PHE A 69 -0.45 -2.84 1.39
C PHE A 69 -1.79 -3.47 1.04
N ALA A 70 -1.85 -4.80 0.91
CA ALA A 70 -3.08 -5.50 0.58
C ALA A 70 -4.12 -5.38 1.72
N ALA A 71 -3.68 -5.42 2.98
CA ALA A 71 -4.54 -5.19 4.15
C ALA A 71 -5.09 -3.75 4.20
N PHE A 72 -4.25 -2.76 3.88
CA PHE A 72 -4.63 -1.36 3.78
C PHE A 72 -5.67 -1.14 2.67
N MET A 73 -5.42 -1.67 1.46
CA MET A 73 -6.32 -1.56 0.32
C MET A 73 -7.67 -2.25 0.57
N ALA A 74 -7.66 -3.43 1.21
CA ALA A 74 -8.89 -4.11 1.59
C ALA A 74 -9.70 -3.36 2.66
N LYS A 75 -9.04 -2.68 3.61
CA LYS A 75 -9.71 -1.81 4.59
C LYS A 75 -10.23 -0.52 3.98
N ALA A 76 -9.56 0.00 2.95
CA ALA A 76 -9.91 1.27 2.31
C ALA A 76 -11.20 1.19 1.48
N ASN A 77 -11.72 -0.01 1.20
CA ASN A 77 -13.01 -0.33 0.54
C ASN A 77 -13.63 0.84 -0.26
N VAL A 78 -12.95 1.19 -1.35
CA VAL A 78 -13.47 1.97 -2.48
C VAL A 78 -14.42 1.15 -3.33
#